data_AF-A0A7S0WM68-F1
#
_entry.id   AF-A0A7S0WM68-F1
#
_cell.length_a   1.000
_cell.length_b   1.000
_cell.length_c   1.000
_cell.angle_alpha   90.00
_cell.angle_beta   90.00
_cell.angle_gamma   90.00
#
_symmetry.space_group_name_H-M   'P 1'
#
loop_
_entity.id
_entity.type
_entity.pdbx_description
1 polymer ?
#
loop_
_entity_poly.entity_id
_entity_poly.type
_entity_poly.pdbx_seq_one_letter_code
_entity_poly.pdbx_strand_id
1 'polypeptide(L)'
;LKEIEDKILEVLSSSQGNILEDETAISIITEAKTLGNEIAEKQRAAEVTEAEIDTTRAGYKPCGDYTSILFFCISDLAAIDPMYQYSLPWFINLFVSSMQAAAKDEDLAQRLANIYDHFTYALYCNVCRSLF
;
A
#
# COMPACT_ATOMS: atom_id res chain seq x y z
N LEU A 1 7.94 -11.83 21.03
CA LEU A 1 6.95 -12.84 21.45
C LEU A 1 7.64 -14.13 21.84
N LYS A 2 8.24 -14.86 20.88
CA LYS A 2 8.91 -16.14 21.15
C LYS A 2 9.94 -16.13 22.30
N GLU A 3 10.87 -15.18 22.32
CA GLU A 3 11.87 -15.07 23.40
C GLU A 3 11.28 -14.86 24.81
N ILE A 4 10.11 -14.23 24.91
CA ILE A 4 9.47 -13.95 26.21
C ILE A 4 8.59 -15.12 26.63
N GLU A 5 7.93 -15.78 25.68
CA GLU A 5 7.28 -17.06 25.93
C GLU A 5 8.29 -18.13 26.37
N ASP A 6 9.46 -18.17 25.74
CA ASP A 6 10.56 -19.08 26.10
C ASP A 6 11.09 -18.78 27.52
N LYS A 7 11.25 -17.50 27.88
CA LYS A 7 11.62 -17.09 29.26
C LYS A 7 10.56 -17.43 30.29
N ILE A 8 9.27 -17.25 29.96
CA ILE A 8 8.16 -17.64 30.86
C ILE A 8 8.15 -19.17 31.05
N LEU A 9 8.32 -19.94 29.98
CA LEU A 9 8.41 -21.40 30.01
C LEU A 9 9.61 -21.88 30.83
N GLU A 10 10.77 -21.26 30.66
CA GLU A 10 11.99 -21.57 31.41
C GLU A 10 11.75 -21.40 32.91
N VAL A 11 11.22 -20.24 33.32
CA VAL A 11 10.96 -19.91 34.73
C VAL A 11 9.89 -20.81 35.36
N LEU A 12 8.82 -21.13 34.61
CA LEU A 12 7.79 -22.08 35.06
C LEU A 12 8.35 -23.50 35.21
N SER A 13 9.31 -23.89 34.36
CA SER A 13 9.91 -25.23 34.38
C SER A 13 11.01 -25.40 35.44
N SER A 14 11.71 -24.32 35.80
CA SER A 14 12.81 -24.32 36.78
C SER A 14 12.33 -24.11 38.22
N SER A 15 11.08 -23.66 38.42
CA SER A 15 10.51 -23.42 39.74
C SER A 15 10.25 -24.74 40.50
N GLN A 16 11.13 -25.07 41.44
CA GLN A 16 10.92 -26.15 42.43
C GLN A 16 10.48 -25.52 43.77
N GLY A 17 9.26 -24.97 43.83
CA GLY A 17 8.74 -24.33 45.05
C GLY A 17 7.47 -23.51 44.84
N ASN A 18 7.09 -22.71 45.85
CA ASN A 18 5.99 -21.76 45.73
C ASN A 18 6.40 -20.59 44.82
N ILE A 19 5.93 -20.59 43.57
CA ILE A 19 6.26 -19.57 42.56
C ILE A 19 5.91 -18.13 42.98
N LEU A 20 5.01 -17.97 43.96
CA LEU A 20 4.64 -16.68 44.51
C LEU A 20 5.72 -16.05 45.41
N GLU A 21 6.75 -16.82 45.78
CA GLU A 21 7.89 -16.34 46.56
C GLU A 21 9.12 -16.04 45.68
N ASP A 22 9.05 -16.38 44.39
CA ASP A 22 10.13 -16.15 43.43
C ASP A 22 10.00 -14.74 42.81
N GLU A 23 10.78 -13.80 43.34
CA GLU A 23 10.87 -12.42 42.84
C GLU A 23 11.21 -12.35 41.35
N THR A 24 12.03 -13.29 40.85
CA THR A 24 12.42 -13.30 39.43
C THR A 24 11.27 -13.72 38.53
N ALA A 25 10.46 -14.69 38.97
CA ALA A 25 9.25 -15.10 38.27
C ALA A 25 8.20 -13.99 38.23
N ILE A 26 8.03 -13.27 39.34
CA ILE A 26 7.11 -12.12 39.42
C ILE A 26 7.54 -11.00 38.48
N SER A 27 8.85 -10.68 38.40
CA SER A 27 9.37 -9.66 37.48
C SER A 27 9.11 -10.03 36.02
N ILE A 28 9.46 -11.26 35.62
CA ILE A 28 9.32 -11.72 34.22
C ILE A 28 7.85 -11.77 33.79
N ILE A 29 6.94 -12.22 34.66
CA ILE A 29 5.50 -12.22 34.37
C ILE A 29 4.97 -10.77 34.26
N THR A 30 5.48 -9.86 35.09
CA THR A 30 5.08 -8.44 35.04
C THR A 30 5.58 -7.78 33.75
N GLU A 31 6.82 -8.04 33.34
CA GLU A 31 7.39 -7.56 32.07
C GLU A 31 6.67 -8.15 30.86
N ALA A 32 6.30 -9.43 30.90
CA ALA A 32 5.51 -10.06 29.84
C ALA A 32 4.12 -9.43 29.73
N LYS A 33 3.49 -9.11 30.87
CA LYS A 33 2.19 -8.44 30.91
C LYS A 33 2.27 -7.01 30.36
N THR A 34 3.30 -6.23 30.73
CA THR A 34 3.47 -4.87 30.21
C THR A 34 3.71 -4.89 28.70
N LEU A 35 4.60 -5.76 28.21
CA LEU A 35 4.84 -5.89 26.78
C LEU A 35 3.60 -6.37 26.01
N GLY A 36 2.85 -7.33 26.56
CA GLY A 36 1.60 -7.81 25.96
C GLY A 36 0.58 -6.67 25.79
N ASN A 37 0.46 -5.80 26.79
CA ASN A 37 -0.37 -4.61 26.71
C ASN A 37 0.14 -3.61 25.65
N GLU A 38 1.45 -3.38 25.57
CA GLU A 38 2.04 -2.52 24.54
C GLU A 38 1.83 -3.04 23.13
N ILE A 39 1.96 -4.35 22.92
CA ILE A 39 1.69 -5.00 21.63
C ILE A 39 0.22 -4.85 21.27
N ALA A 40 -0.70 -5.10 22.22
CA ALA A 40 -2.13 -4.94 21.98
C ALA A 40 -2.50 -3.50 21.59
N GLU A 41 -1.86 -2.51 22.21
CA GLU A 41 -2.07 -1.10 21.85
C GLU A 41 -1.53 -0.77 20.45
N LYS A 42 -0.30 -1.22 20.14
CA LYS A 42 0.30 -1.04 18.80
C LYS A 42 -0.52 -1.73 17.71
N GLN A 43 -1.04 -2.93 18.00
CA GLN A 43 -1.90 -3.67 17.09
C GLN A 43 -3.18 -2.90 16.78
N ARG A 44 -3.83 -2.33 17.81
CA ARG A 44 -5.03 -1.50 17.62
C ARG A 44 -4.75 -0.27 16.76
N ALA A 45 -3.62 0.40 16.99
CA ALA A 45 -3.21 1.54 16.17
C ALA A 45 -2.92 1.15 14.71
N ALA A 46 -2.29 -0.01 14.51
CA ALA A 46 -2.02 -0.55 13.17
C ALA A 46 -3.31 -0.86 12.41
N GLU A 47 -4.30 -1.47 13.06
CA GLU A 47 -5.59 -1.81 12.46
C GLU A 47 -6.36 -0.56 11.99
N VAL A 48 -6.36 0.51 12.80
CA VAL A 48 -6.97 1.80 12.40
C VAL A 48 -6.25 2.37 11.18
N THR A 49 -4.92 2.37 11.20
CA THR A 49 -4.10 2.91 10.10
C THR A 49 -4.29 2.09 8.81
N GLU A 50 -4.37 0.76 8.93
CA GLU A 50 -4.62 -0.14 7.80
C GLU A 50 -5.98 0.15 7.16
N ALA A 51 -7.02 0.34 7.96
CA ALA A 51 -8.36 0.68 7.46
C ALA A 51 -8.38 2.02 6.70
N GLU A 52 -7.65 3.03 7.18
CA GLU A 52 -7.51 4.32 6.50
C GLU A 52 -6.75 4.20 5.16
N ILE A 53 -5.68 3.41 5.14
CA ILE A 53 -4.90 3.12 3.92
C ILE A 53 -5.76 2.39 2.90
N ASP A 54 -6.50 1.36 3.31
CA ASP A 54 -7.33 0.57 2.42
C ASP A 54 -8.48 1.39 1.83
N THR A 55 -9.09 2.25 2.64
CA THR A 55 -10.13 3.18 2.16
C THR A 55 -9.57 4.12 1.11
N THR A 56 -8.42 4.73 1.39
CA THR A 56 -7.76 5.65 0.44
C THR A 56 -7.35 4.93 -0.84
N ARG A 57 -6.79 3.73 -0.72
CA ARG A 57 -6.35 2.90 -1.85
C ARG A 57 -7.52 2.47 -2.73
N ALA A 58 -8.65 2.07 -2.13
CA ALA A 58 -9.85 1.68 -2.85
C ALA A 58 -10.36 2.84 -3.73
N GLY A 59 -10.27 4.08 -3.23
CA GLY A 59 -10.65 5.28 -3.97
C GLY A 59 -9.90 5.48 -5.29
N TYR A 60 -8.61 5.12 -5.35
CA TYR A 60 -7.77 5.28 -6.55
C TYR A 60 -7.69 4.02 -7.43
N LYS A 61 -8.24 2.89 -6.97
CA LYS A 61 -8.25 1.64 -7.75
C LYS A 61 -8.82 1.80 -9.18
N PRO A 62 -9.91 2.57 -9.41
CA PRO A 62 -10.43 2.80 -10.76
C PRO A 62 -9.41 3.42 -11.73
N CYS A 63 -8.43 4.19 -11.25
CA CYS A 63 -7.36 4.72 -12.10
C CYS A 63 -6.51 3.62 -12.73
N GLY A 64 -6.23 2.56 -11.97
CA GLY A 64 -5.49 1.41 -12.47
C GLY A 64 -6.24 0.73 -13.60
N ASP A 65 -7.54 0.49 -13.39
CA ASP A 65 -8.38 -0.15 -14.40
C ASP A 65 -8.46 0.71 -15.68
N TYR A 66 -8.75 2.00 -15.53
CA TYR A 66 -8.83 2.94 -16.64
C TYR A 66 -7.51 3.06 -17.44
N THR A 67 -6.37 3.22 -16.75
CA THR A 67 -5.07 3.34 -17.42
C THR A 67 -4.61 2.04 -18.06
N SER A 68 -4.96 0.89 -17.47
CA SER A 68 -4.63 -0.42 -18.04
C SER A 68 -5.29 -0.62 -19.41
N ILE A 69 -6.56 -0.21 -19.55
CA ILE A 69 -7.29 -0.27 -20.82
C ILE A 69 -6.57 0.55 -21.88
N LEU A 70 -6.21 1.80 -21.57
CA LEU A 70 -5.51 2.68 -22.51
C LEU A 70 -4.14 2.13 -22.90
N PHE A 71 -3.38 1.57 -21.95
CA PHE A 71 -2.08 0.97 -22.24
C PHE A 71 -2.18 -0.21 -23.21
N PHE A 72 -3.15 -1.10 -23.00
CA PHE A 72 -3.36 -2.22 -23.94
C PHE A 72 -3.87 -1.73 -25.29
N CYS A 73 -4.76 -0.73 -25.34
CA CYS A 73 -5.20 -0.14 -26.60
C CYS A 73 -4.03 0.39 -27.45
N ILE A 74 -3.06 1.10 -26.85
CA ILE A 74 -1.89 1.58 -27.62
C ILE A 74 -0.87 0.47 -27.92
N SER A 75 -0.83 -0.59 -27.11
CA SER A 75 0.07 -1.73 -27.32
C SER A 75 -0.35 -2.54 -28.56
N ASP A 76 -1.66 -2.64 -28.80
CA ASP A 76 -2.21 -3.33 -29.97
C ASP A 76 -1.89 -2.62 -31.29
N LEU A 77 -1.46 -1.35 -31.27
CA LEU A 77 -1.02 -0.63 -32.47
C LEU A 77 0.20 -1.28 -33.14
N ALA A 78 1.03 -1.99 -32.37
CA ALA A 78 2.17 -2.74 -32.90
C ALA A 78 1.76 -3.86 -33.87
N ALA A 79 0.50 -4.31 -33.82
CA ALA A 79 -0.04 -5.28 -34.78
C ALA A 79 -0.34 -4.65 -36.14
N ILE A 80 -0.51 -3.33 -36.22
CA ILE A 80 -0.71 -2.58 -37.47
C ILE A 80 0.65 -2.29 -38.10
N ASP A 81 1.55 -1.69 -37.33
CA ASP A 81 2.93 -1.42 -37.74
C ASP A 81 3.88 -1.70 -36.57
N PRO A 82 4.93 -2.53 -36.74
CA PRO A 82 5.91 -2.81 -35.69
C PRO A 82 6.60 -1.57 -35.11
N MET A 83 6.59 -0.43 -35.80
CA MET A 83 7.14 0.83 -35.30
C MET A 83 6.25 1.49 -34.23
N TYR A 84 4.96 1.14 -34.13
CA TYR A 84 4.03 1.65 -33.12
C TYR A 84 4.14 0.89 -31.80
N GLN A 85 5.35 0.88 -31.24
CA GLN A 85 5.65 0.28 -29.94
C GLN A 85 5.94 1.36 -28.90
N TYR A 86 5.24 1.26 -27.77
CA TYR A 86 5.39 2.18 -26.64
C TYR A 86 5.83 1.39 -25.41
N SER A 87 6.80 1.91 -24.67
CA SER A 87 7.30 1.24 -23.47
C SER A 87 6.42 1.53 -22.26
N LEU A 88 6.22 0.53 -21.41
CA LEU A 88 5.49 0.70 -20.15
C LEU A 88 6.10 1.79 -19.24
N PRO A 89 7.44 1.91 -19.08
CA PRO A 89 8.03 3.00 -18.31
C PRO A 89 7.67 4.39 -18.85
N TRP A 90 7.64 4.57 -20.16
CA TRP A 90 7.22 5.84 -20.77
C TRP A 90 5.76 6.16 -20.44
N PHE A 91 4.87 5.17 -20.57
CA PHE A 91 3.45 5.32 -20.27
C PHE A 91 3.21 5.70 -18.80
N ILE A 92 3.90 5.02 -17.88
CA ILE A 92 3.83 5.32 -16.44
C ILE A 92 4.31 6.75 -16.15
N ASN A 93 5.44 7.15 -16.75
CA ASN A 93 5.96 8.51 -16.57
C ASN A 93 4.99 9.58 -17.09
N LEU A 94 4.34 9.32 -18.23
CA LEU A 94 3.31 10.21 -18.79
C LEU A 94 2.09 10.31 -17.85
N PHE A 95 1.68 9.20 -17.26
CA PHE A 95 0.58 9.17 -16.29
C PHE A 95 0.93 9.95 -15.01
N VAL A 96 2.11 9.70 -14.43
CA VAL A 96 2.59 10.43 -13.23
C VAL A 96 2.69 11.93 -13.50
N SER A 97 3.22 12.33 -14.65
CA SER A 97 3.26 13.74 -15.07
C SER A 97 1.86 14.33 -15.20
N SER A 98 0.92 13.59 -15.78
CA SER A 98 -0.48 14.02 -15.91
C SER A 98 -1.18 14.16 -14.57
N MET A 99 -0.91 13.25 -13.61
CA MET A 99 -1.43 13.39 -12.25
C MET A 99 -0.91 14.67 -11.58
N GLN A 100 0.35 15.02 -11.78
CA GLN A 100 0.93 16.23 -11.18
C GLN A 100 0.38 17.52 -11.82
N ALA A 101 0.13 17.49 -13.13
CA ALA A 101 -0.36 18.64 -13.89
C ALA A 101 -1.87 18.86 -13.80
N ALA A 102 -2.66 17.79 -13.63
CA ALA A 102 -4.11 17.87 -13.52
C ALA A 102 -4.55 18.69 -12.29
N ALA A 103 -5.65 19.43 -12.42
CA ALA A 103 -6.20 20.24 -11.34
C ALA A 103 -6.50 19.40 -10.09
N LYS A 104 -6.04 19.89 -8.93
CA LYS A 104 -6.31 19.28 -7.63
C LYS A 104 -7.73 19.63 -7.19
N ASP A 105 -8.39 18.69 -6.54
CA ASP A 105 -9.72 18.86 -5.97
C ASP A 105 -9.79 18.12 -4.63
N GLU A 106 -10.63 18.61 -3.71
CA GLU A 106 -10.90 17.95 -2.43
C GLU A 106 -11.86 16.78 -2.60
N ASP A 107 -12.78 16.86 -3.57
CA ASP A 107 -13.62 15.74 -3.93
C ASP A 107 -12.82 14.74 -4.78
N LEU A 108 -12.75 13.50 -4.30
CA LEU A 108 -12.00 12.45 -4.97
C LEU A 108 -12.55 12.19 -6.37
N ALA A 109 -13.87 12.16 -6.56
CA ALA A 109 -14.45 11.85 -7.86
C ALA A 109 -14.10 12.94 -8.89
N GLN A 110 -14.18 14.21 -8.51
CA GLN A 110 -13.77 15.33 -9.35
C GLN A 110 -12.26 15.31 -9.62
N ARG A 111 -11.45 14.97 -8.61
CA ARG A 111 -10.00 14.81 -8.77
C ARG A 111 -9.67 13.73 -9.80
N LEU A 112 -10.36 12.58 -9.75
CA LEU A 112 -10.18 11.50 -10.71
C LEU A 112 -10.57 11.92 -12.13
N ALA A 113 -11.70 12.60 -12.28
CA ALA A 113 -12.13 13.14 -13.58
C ALA A 113 -11.08 14.09 -14.19
N ASN A 114 -10.54 15.01 -13.38
CA ASN A 114 -9.49 15.93 -13.82
C ASN A 114 -8.22 15.19 -14.30
N ILE A 115 -7.84 14.10 -13.61
CA ILE A 115 -6.69 13.27 -14.01
C ILE A 115 -6.98 12.55 -15.34
N TYR A 116 -8.18 11.98 -15.49
CA TYR A 116 -8.56 11.24 -16.70
C TYR A 116 -8.61 12.15 -17.91
N ASP A 117 -9.19 13.34 -17.80
CA ASP A 117 -9.26 14.31 -18.89
C ASP A 117 -7.87 14.74 -19.35
N HIS A 118 -7.02 15.14 -18.40
CA HIS A 118 -5.65 15.56 -18.72
C HIS A 118 -4.84 14.40 -19.32
N PHE A 119 -4.91 13.21 -18.72
CA PHE A 119 -4.14 12.06 -19.20
C PHE A 119 -4.60 11.58 -20.57
N THR A 120 -5.92 11.49 -20.82
CA THR A 120 -6.46 11.12 -22.14
C THR A 120 -5.90 12.03 -23.22
N TYR A 121 -5.98 13.34 -22.99
CA TYR A 121 -5.53 14.32 -23.97
C TYR A 121 -4.02 14.24 -24.19
N ALA A 122 -3.24 14.14 -23.11
CA ALA A 122 -1.79 14.02 -23.20
C ALA A 122 -1.38 12.74 -23.95
N LEU A 123 -2.02 11.60 -23.65
CA LEU A 123 -1.76 10.34 -24.33
C LEU A 123 -2.11 10.43 -25.82
N TYR A 124 -3.31 10.93 -26.14
CA TYR A 124 -3.76 11.14 -27.51
C TYR A 124 -2.76 12.00 -28.31
N CYS A 125 -2.36 13.16 -27.78
CA CYS A 125 -1.43 14.04 -28.46
C CYS A 125 -0.05 13.39 -28.68
N ASN A 126 0.45 12.62 -27.73
CA ASN A 126 1.75 11.96 -27.89
C ASN A 126 1.68 10.83 -28.91
N VAL A 127 0.64 10.00 -28.87
CA VAL A 127 0.44 8.88 -29.81
C VAL A 127 0.19 9.42 -31.22
N CYS A 128 -0.70 10.38 -31.42
CA CYS A 128 -0.98 10.93 -32.75
C CYS A 128 0.22 11.65 -33.38
N ARG A 129 1.18 12.13 -32.59
CA ARG A 129 2.44 12.70 -33.12
C ARG A 129 3.38 11.65 -33.69
N SER A 130 3.28 10.39 -33.25
CA SER A 130 4.12 9.28 -33.72
C SER A 130 3.45 8.43 -34.79
N LEU A 131 2.16 8.62 -35.07
CA LEU A 131 1.46 7.96 -36.16
C LEU A 131 1.79 8.64 -37.51
N PHE A 132 2.11 7.83 -38.52
CA PHE A 132 2.36 8.23 -39.91
C PHE A 132 1.32 7.63 -40.85
#